data_AF-A0A966V101-F1
#
_entry.id   AF-A0A966V101-F1
#
_cell.length_a   1.000
_cell.length_b   1.000
_cell.length_c   1.000
_cell.angle_alpha   90.00
_cell.angle_beta   90.00
_cell.angle_gamma   90.00
#
_symmetry.space_group_name_H-M   'P 1'
#
loop_
_entity.id
_entity.type
_entity.pdbx_description
1 polymer ?
#
loop_
_entity_poly.entity_id
_entity_poly.type
_entity_poly.pdbx_seq_one_letter_code
_entity_poly.pdbx_strand_id
1 'polypeptide(L)'
;MTAFNIIKSLTKQGNAVIGAGCYAAALSSRVDGNKVIKIGNNMDDPWLDYYMIIKANQHNPCVPRIYSFYMDRDSRYYVCVMERLQDCGDNATTIRNADLCKEYTQHWITREEFIEEASKQPRTFPYPEHLADILDKISDQTDVMGIKVYDCGDDADMGGMRRLDMHSGNFLYRDGAIVVTDPWCEADISDITNVSDWWASRQVAY
;
A
#
# COMPACT_ATOMS: atom_id res chain seq x y z
N MET A 1 -4.06 -11.48 20.07
CA MET A 1 -2.97 -10.47 20.04
C MET A 1 -1.65 -11.12 19.62
N THR A 2 -1.53 -11.55 18.36
CA THR A 2 -0.33 -12.24 17.85
C THR A 2 0.58 -11.28 17.07
N ALA A 3 0.02 -10.49 16.14
CA ALA A 3 0.76 -9.47 15.38
C ALA A 3 1.49 -8.45 16.26
N PHE A 4 0.83 -7.90 17.29
CA PHE A 4 1.45 -6.97 18.25
C PHE A 4 2.69 -7.59 18.94
N ASN A 5 2.60 -8.86 19.35
CA ASN A 5 3.70 -9.55 20.01
C ASN A 5 4.87 -9.80 19.05
N ILE A 6 4.58 -10.11 17.78
CA ILE A 6 5.61 -10.25 16.73
C ILE A 6 6.31 -8.91 16.52
N ILE A 7 5.56 -7.82 16.32
CA ILE A 7 6.13 -6.48 16.11
C ILE A 7 6.97 -6.08 17.32
N LYS A 8 6.44 -6.21 18.54
CA LYS A 8 7.18 -5.92 19.79
C LYS A 8 8.46 -6.73 19.92
N SER A 9 8.42 -8.02 19.57
CA SER A 9 9.60 -8.90 19.58
C SER A 9 10.65 -8.44 18.57
N LEU A 10 10.24 -8.16 17.33
CA LEU A 10 11.14 -7.69 16.27
C LEU A 10 11.74 -6.31 16.59
N THR A 11 10.97 -5.40 17.19
CA THR A 11 11.50 -4.11 17.65
C THR A 11 12.54 -4.30 18.76
N LYS A 12 12.28 -5.19 19.74
CA LYS A 12 13.26 -5.52 20.79
C LYS A 12 14.55 -6.13 20.22
N GLN A 13 14.47 -6.81 19.08
CA GLN A 13 15.64 -7.34 18.39
C GLN A 13 16.43 -6.26 17.63
N GLY A 14 15.92 -5.03 17.51
CA GLY A 14 16.60 -3.89 16.89
C GLY A 14 16.07 -3.47 15.52
N ASN A 15 14.94 -4.03 15.06
CA ASN A 15 14.26 -3.54 13.85
C ASN A 15 13.51 -2.24 14.18
N ALA A 16 13.62 -1.21 13.34
CA ALA A 16 12.94 0.07 13.60
C ALA A 16 11.57 0.09 12.91
N VAL A 17 10.53 0.57 13.59
CA VAL A 17 9.24 0.84 12.93
C VAL A 17 9.42 2.08 12.03
N ILE A 18 9.07 1.95 10.76
CA ILE A 18 9.21 3.02 9.76
C ILE A 18 7.86 3.48 9.19
N GLY A 19 6.79 2.75 9.46
CA GLY A 19 5.42 3.14 9.13
C GLY A 19 4.42 2.25 9.86
N ALA A 20 3.25 2.78 10.17
CA ALA A 20 2.14 2.02 10.72
C ALA A 20 0.83 2.66 10.23
N GLY A 21 -0.07 1.85 9.70
CA GLY A 21 -1.40 2.27 9.28
C GLY A 21 -2.48 1.48 10.01
N CYS A 22 -3.71 1.49 9.49
CA CYS A 22 -4.83 0.79 10.12
C CYS A 22 -4.61 -0.72 10.18
N TYR A 23 -4.04 -1.32 9.14
CA TYR A 23 -3.98 -2.78 8.97
C TYR A 23 -2.62 -3.40 9.31
N ALA A 24 -1.53 -2.65 9.14
CA ALA A 24 -0.19 -3.19 9.19
C ALA A 24 0.86 -2.19 9.71
N ALA A 25 1.95 -2.74 10.23
CA ALA A 25 3.18 -2.00 10.50
C ALA A 25 4.29 -2.42 9.54
N ALA A 26 5.09 -1.46 9.10
CA ALA A 26 6.31 -1.66 8.34
C ALA A 26 7.54 -1.43 9.26
N LEU A 27 8.44 -2.40 9.29
CA LEU A 27 9.69 -2.33 10.05
C LEU A 27 10.90 -2.40 9.12
N SER A 28 11.90 -1.56 9.32
CA SER A 28 13.21 -1.75 8.69
C SER A 28 13.91 -2.97 9.26
N SER A 29 14.49 -3.80 8.39
CA SER A 29 15.29 -4.94 8.85
C SER A 29 16.64 -4.48 9.41
N ARG A 30 16.97 -4.94 10.61
CA ARG A 30 18.30 -4.72 11.22
C ARG A 30 19.41 -5.51 10.52
N VAL A 31 19.04 -6.60 9.85
CA VAL A 31 19.99 -7.54 9.22
C VAL A 31 20.35 -7.09 7.82
N ASP A 32 19.40 -6.46 7.13
CA ASP A 32 19.59 -5.97 5.76
C ASP A 32 18.81 -4.67 5.58
N GLY A 33 19.55 -3.56 5.49
CA GLY A 33 18.98 -2.21 5.32
C GLY A 33 18.16 -2.03 4.04
N ASN A 34 18.27 -2.96 3.08
CA ASN A 34 17.48 -2.93 1.84
C ASN A 34 16.16 -3.71 1.95
N LYS A 35 15.79 -4.19 3.15
CA LYS A 35 14.55 -4.94 3.38
C LYS A 35 13.63 -4.27 4.40
N VAL A 36 12.34 -4.44 4.16
CA VAL A 36 11.25 -4.06 5.05
C VAL A 36 10.43 -5.29 5.41
N ILE A 37 9.96 -5.34 6.66
CA ILE A 37 9.08 -6.37 7.19
C ILE A 37 7.71 -5.71 7.40
N LYS A 38 6.73 -5.98 6.52
CA LYS A 38 5.33 -5.58 6.69
C LYS A 38 4.60 -6.65 7.48
N ILE A 39 3.91 -6.27 8.55
CA ILE A 39 3.21 -7.18 9.46
C ILE A 39 1.78 -6.69 9.59
N GLY A 40 0.84 -7.43 9.01
CA GLY A 40 -0.59 -7.13 9.13
C GLY A 40 -1.23 -7.86 10.29
N ASN A 41 -2.27 -7.24 10.86
CA ASN A 41 -3.04 -7.77 12.00
C ASN A 41 -4.44 -8.26 11.61
N ASN A 42 -4.81 -8.17 10.33
CA ASN A 42 -6.10 -8.58 9.79
C ASN A 42 -5.91 -9.38 8.48
N MET A 43 -6.79 -10.35 8.24
CA MET A 43 -6.87 -11.14 7.00
C MET A 43 -7.79 -10.53 5.96
N ASP A 44 -8.54 -9.51 6.34
CA ASP A 44 -9.40 -8.74 5.46
C ASP A 44 -8.69 -7.46 4.94
N ASP A 45 -7.39 -7.29 5.28
CA ASP A 45 -6.54 -6.22 4.79
C ASP A 45 -6.51 -6.19 3.24
N PRO A 46 -7.02 -5.13 2.58
CA PRO A 46 -7.05 -5.02 1.11
C PRO A 46 -5.67 -5.12 0.45
N TRP A 47 -4.60 -4.88 1.21
CA TRP A 47 -3.25 -5.10 0.73
C TRP A 47 -2.99 -6.57 0.37
N LEU A 48 -3.70 -7.54 0.98
CA LEU A 48 -3.59 -8.96 0.63
C LEU A 48 -4.10 -9.27 -0.77
N ASP A 49 -5.11 -8.54 -1.25
CA ASP A 49 -5.54 -8.62 -2.64
C ASP A 49 -4.49 -7.99 -3.56
N TYR A 50 -3.91 -6.86 -3.15
CA TYR A 50 -2.84 -6.24 -3.92
C TYR A 50 -1.60 -7.13 -4.00
N TYR A 51 -1.30 -7.87 -2.94
CA TYR A 51 -0.25 -8.87 -2.93
C TYR A 51 -0.44 -9.93 -4.03
N MET A 52 -1.67 -10.29 -4.39
CA MET A 52 -1.91 -11.22 -5.51
C MET A 52 -1.48 -10.62 -6.85
N ILE A 53 -1.71 -9.32 -7.07
CA ILE A 53 -1.16 -8.59 -8.23
C ILE A 53 0.36 -8.58 -8.16
N ILE A 54 0.95 -8.19 -7.03
CA ILE A 54 2.40 -8.10 -6.85
C ILE A 54 3.06 -9.45 -7.16
N LYS A 55 2.52 -10.54 -6.61
CA LYS A 55 3.04 -11.90 -6.76
C LYS A 55 3.03 -12.36 -8.22
N ALA A 56 1.98 -12.06 -8.97
CA ALA A 56 1.87 -12.38 -10.40
C ALA A 56 2.78 -11.51 -11.29
N ASN A 57 3.24 -10.36 -10.79
CA ASN A 57 3.95 -9.35 -11.58
C ASN A 57 5.34 -9.01 -11.02
N GLN A 58 6.04 -9.94 -10.34
CA GLN A 58 7.38 -9.69 -9.75
C GLN A 58 8.46 -9.25 -10.76
N HIS A 59 8.24 -9.44 -12.06
CA HIS A 59 9.12 -8.96 -13.13
C HIS A 59 8.84 -7.49 -13.51
N ASN A 60 7.67 -6.95 -13.15
CA ASN A 60 7.27 -5.59 -13.44
C ASN A 60 7.97 -4.63 -12.45
N PRO A 61 8.71 -3.61 -12.93
CA PRO A 61 9.44 -2.70 -12.05
C PRO A 61 8.53 -1.78 -11.22
N CYS A 62 7.25 -1.67 -11.54
CA CYS A 62 6.31 -0.77 -10.87
C CYS A 62 5.60 -1.40 -9.66
N VAL A 63 5.93 -2.66 -9.32
CA VAL A 63 5.50 -3.31 -8.07
C VAL A 63 6.70 -3.57 -7.14
N PRO A 64 6.48 -3.77 -5.83
CA PRO A 64 7.53 -4.14 -4.91
C PRO A 64 8.02 -5.58 -5.12
N ARG A 65 9.30 -5.78 -4.92
CA ARG A 65 9.94 -7.10 -4.86
C ARG A 65 9.64 -7.74 -3.51
N ILE A 66 9.11 -8.95 -3.56
CA ILE A 66 8.79 -9.76 -2.38
C ILE A 66 9.85 -10.85 -2.23
N TYR A 67 10.48 -10.91 -1.05
CA TYR A 67 11.47 -11.92 -0.72
C TYR A 67 10.85 -13.13 -0.01
N SER A 68 9.86 -12.90 0.85
CA SER A 68 9.11 -13.96 1.50
C SER A 68 7.76 -13.45 1.97
N PHE A 69 6.77 -14.33 1.96
CA PHE A 69 5.44 -14.04 2.48
C PHE A 69 4.96 -15.23 3.32
N TYR A 70 4.50 -14.95 4.53
CA TYR A 70 3.94 -15.91 5.46
C TYR A 70 2.58 -15.39 5.96
N MET A 71 1.62 -16.29 6.12
CA MET A 71 0.30 -15.97 6.64
C MET A 71 -0.16 -17.08 7.58
N ASP A 72 -0.72 -16.68 8.72
CA ASP A 72 -1.39 -17.56 9.67
C ASP A 72 -2.84 -17.08 9.80
N ARG A 73 -3.77 -17.85 9.20
CA ARG A 73 -5.20 -17.54 9.19
C ARG A 73 -5.84 -17.77 10.56
N ASP A 74 -5.36 -18.75 11.32
CA ASP A 74 -5.90 -19.07 12.65
C ASP A 74 -5.57 -17.95 13.65
N SER A 75 -4.34 -17.43 13.56
CA SER A 75 -3.89 -16.30 14.37
C SER A 75 -4.17 -14.93 13.74
N ARG A 76 -4.82 -14.89 12.57
CA ARG A 76 -5.18 -13.70 11.77
C ARG A 76 -4.04 -12.69 11.60
N TYR A 77 -2.87 -13.13 11.12
CA TYR A 77 -1.78 -12.20 10.78
C TYR A 77 -0.98 -12.67 9.56
N TYR A 78 -0.26 -11.74 8.95
CA TYR A 78 0.71 -12.04 7.91
C TYR A 78 2.03 -11.31 8.15
N VAL A 79 3.10 -11.85 7.58
CA VAL A 79 4.44 -11.26 7.58
C VAL A 79 4.96 -11.29 6.15
N CYS A 80 5.19 -10.13 5.59
CA CYS A 80 5.80 -9.95 4.28
C CYS A 80 7.19 -9.34 4.44
N VAL A 81 8.21 -9.97 3.88
CA VAL A 81 9.53 -9.37 3.71
C VAL A 81 9.66 -8.93 2.27
N MET A 82 9.85 -7.63 2.08
CA MET A 82 9.90 -6.97 0.79
C MET A 82 11.08 -6.01 0.72
N GLU A 83 11.39 -5.49 -0.47
CA GLU A 83 12.42 -4.47 -0.60
C GLU A 83 12.08 -3.18 0.16
N ARG A 84 13.12 -2.44 0.53
CA ARG A 84 12.98 -1.10 1.06
C ARG A 84 12.87 -0.11 -0.09
N LEU A 85 11.72 0.55 -0.16
CA LEU A 85 11.49 1.69 -1.04
C LEU A 85 11.66 3.00 -0.28
N GLN A 86 11.90 4.09 -1.02
CA GLN A 86 12.12 5.42 -0.47
C GLN A 86 10.82 6.20 -0.45
N ASP A 87 10.52 6.81 0.69
CA ASP A 87 9.51 7.86 0.80
C ASP A 87 10.15 9.17 0.33
N CYS A 88 9.52 9.85 -0.63
CA CYS A 88 9.96 11.16 -1.13
C CYS A 88 9.18 12.33 -0.50
N GLY A 89 8.32 12.04 0.49
CA GLY A 89 7.49 12.98 1.22
C GLY A 89 6.35 13.56 0.40
N ASP A 90 5.47 14.28 1.08
CA ASP A 90 4.33 14.97 0.47
C ASP A 90 4.76 16.36 -0.02
N ASN A 91 5.17 16.42 -1.28
CA ASN A 91 5.49 17.66 -1.98
C ASN A 91 4.66 17.76 -3.26
N ALA A 92 4.62 18.96 -3.87
CA ALA A 92 3.79 19.21 -5.04
C ALA A 92 4.05 18.22 -6.20
N THR A 93 5.29 17.77 -6.37
CA THR A 93 5.65 16.81 -7.43
C THR A 93 5.15 15.41 -7.12
N THR A 94 5.36 14.91 -5.89
CA THR A 94 4.89 13.56 -5.51
C THR A 94 3.36 13.48 -5.50
N ILE A 95 2.69 14.54 -5.04
CA ILE A 95 1.23 14.68 -5.11
C ILE A 95 0.76 14.66 -6.57
N ARG A 96 1.34 15.47 -7.46
CA ARG A 96 0.94 15.49 -8.88
C ARG A 96 1.16 14.14 -9.57
N ASN A 97 2.24 13.43 -9.23
CA ASN A 97 2.52 12.11 -9.80
C ASN A 97 1.53 11.05 -9.34
N ALA A 98 1.12 11.10 -8.07
CA ALA A 98 0.05 10.27 -7.55
C ALA A 98 -1.31 10.62 -8.19
N ASP A 99 -1.61 11.91 -8.33
CA ASP A 99 -2.83 12.39 -8.99
C ASP A 99 -2.91 11.91 -10.44
N LEU A 100 -1.81 11.92 -11.19
CA LEU A 100 -1.79 11.39 -12.56
C LEU A 100 -2.15 9.88 -12.59
N CYS A 101 -1.59 9.09 -11.68
CA CYS A 101 -1.92 7.66 -11.57
C CYS A 101 -3.38 7.46 -11.16
N LYS A 102 -3.88 8.31 -10.25
CA LYS A 102 -5.26 8.30 -9.77
C LYS A 102 -6.25 8.64 -10.89
N GLU A 103 -6.01 9.75 -11.60
CA GLU A 103 -6.78 10.19 -12.77
C GLU A 103 -6.91 9.05 -13.78
N TYR A 104 -5.81 8.33 -14.06
CA TYR A 104 -5.82 7.17 -14.94
C TYR A 104 -6.66 6.00 -14.39
N THR A 105 -6.43 5.58 -13.14
CA THR A 105 -7.21 4.49 -12.51
C THR A 105 -8.70 4.81 -12.37
N GLN A 106 -9.08 6.09 -12.34
CA GLN A 106 -10.48 6.53 -12.30
C GLN A 106 -11.09 6.74 -13.69
N HIS A 107 -10.33 6.42 -14.76
CA HIS A 107 -10.72 6.61 -16.15
C HIS A 107 -11.04 8.07 -16.52
N TRP A 108 -10.42 9.04 -15.85
CA TRP A 108 -10.55 10.46 -16.18
C TRP A 108 -9.65 10.87 -17.35
N ILE A 109 -8.60 10.10 -17.59
CA ILE A 109 -7.70 10.21 -18.74
C ILE A 109 -7.54 8.85 -19.40
N THR A 110 -7.24 8.84 -20.70
CA THR A 110 -6.98 7.60 -21.44
C THR A 110 -5.59 7.06 -21.13
N ARG A 111 -5.34 5.82 -21.57
CA ARG A 111 -4.02 5.20 -21.46
C ARG A 111 -2.97 5.98 -22.24
N GLU A 112 -3.31 6.46 -23.44
CA GLU A 112 -2.43 7.27 -24.27
C GLU A 112 -2.06 8.59 -23.58
N GLU A 113 -3.06 9.29 -23.00
CA GLU A 113 -2.84 10.53 -22.25
C GLU A 113 -1.95 10.28 -21.02
N PHE A 114 -2.21 9.20 -20.27
CA PHE A 114 -1.38 8.81 -19.14
C PHE A 114 0.07 8.54 -19.55
N ILE A 115 0.29 7.75 -20.61
CA ILE A 115 1.63 7.42 -21.11
C ILE A 115 2.34 8.69 -21.57
N GLU A 116 1.64 9.58 -22.30
CA GLU A 116 2.20 10.86 -22.75
C GLU A 116 2.66 11.72 -21.59
N GLU A 117 1.81 11.94 -20.58
CA GLU A 117 2.14 12.77 -19.42
C GLU A 117 3.24 12.14 -18.56
N ALA A 118 3.17 10.83 -18.31
CA ALA A 118 4.20 10.11 -17.54
C ALA A 118 5.56 10.17 -18.25
N SER A 119 5.59 10.06 -19.58
CA SER A 119 6.82 10.11 -20.38
C SER A 119 7.56 11.44 -20.29
N LYS A 120 6.89 12.54 -19.89
CA LYS A 120 7.53 13.85 -19.63
C LYS A 120 8.44 13.83 -18.41
N GLN A 121 8.31 12.81 -17.54
CA GLN A 121 9.07 12.65 -16.30
C GLN A 121 9.81 11.29 -16.27
N PRO A 122 10.76 11.04 -17.19
CA PRO A 122 11.35 9.71 -17.40
C PRO A 122 12.16 9.16 -16.22
N ARG A 123 12.58 10.02 -15.27
CA ARG A 123 13.22 9.57 -14.03
C ARG A 123 12.20 8.94 -13.06
N THR A 124 11.01 9.55 -12.96
CA THR A 124 9.93 9.10 -12.08
C THR A 124 9.16 7.95 -12.72
N PHE A 125 8.89 8.05 -14.02
CA PHE A 125 8.16 7.07 -14.82
C PHE A 125 9.06 6.51 -15.94
N PRO A 126 10.11 5.74 -15.60
CA PRO A 126 10.96 5.13 -16.62
C PRO A 126 10.24 4.06 -17.44
N TYR A 127 9.10 3.55 -16.94
CA TYR A 127 8.34 2.46 -17.53
C TYR A 127 6.83 2.74 -17.54
N PRO A 128 6.35 3.77 -18.26
CA PRO A 128 4.96 4.21 -18.20
C PRO A 128 3.96 3.11 -18.62
N GLU A 129 4.29 2.32 -19.63
CA GLU A 129 3.47 1.17 -20.08
C GLU A 129 3.35 0.08 -19.01
N HIS A 130 4.46 -0.27 -18.36
CA HIS A 130 4.46 -1.26 -17.28
C HIS A 130 3.69 -0.75 -16.06
N LEU A 131 3.74 0.55 -15.77
CA LEU A 131 2.93 1.15 -14.73
C LEU A 131 1.44 1.11 -15.10
N ALA A 132 1.08 1.51 -16.33
CA ALA A 132 -0.29 1.45 -16.82
C ALA A 132 -0.88 0.04 -16.70
N ASP A 133 -0.12 -1.00 -17.05
CA ASP A 133 -0.55 -2.40 -16.88
C ASP A 133 -0.85 -2.80 -15.43
N ILE A 134 -0.18 -2.20 -14.45
CA ILE A 134 -0.45 -2.43 -13.02
C ILE A 134 -1.67 -1.63 -12.58
N LEU A 135 -1.78 -0.38 -13.03
CA LEU A 135 -2.91 0.49 -12.74
C LEU A 135 -4.21 -0.05 -13.34
N ASP A 136 -4.19 -0.67 -14.52
CA ASP A 136 -5.34 -1.36 -15.12
C ASP A 136 -5.81 -2.52 -14.23
N LYS A 137 -4.89 -3.38 -13.79
CA LYS A 137 -5.22 -4.50 -12.88
C LYS A 137 -5.78 -4.03 -11.54
N ILE A 138 -5.37 -2.85 -11.07
CA ILE A 138 -5.91 -2.21 -9.87
C ILE A 138 -7.30 -1.66 -10.15
N SER A 139 -7.50 -0.96 -11.27
CA SER A 139 -8.81 -0.42 -11.63
C SER A 139 -9.85 -1.53 -11.81
N ASP A 140 -9.51 -2.58 -12.56
CA ASP A 140 -10.38 -3.74 -12.83
C ASP A 140 -10.81 -4.49 -11.56
N GLN A 141 -10.04 -4.34 -10.49
CA GLN A 141 -10.28 -4.96 -9.19
C GLN A 141 -10.74 -3.95 -8.13
N THR A 142 -11.09 -2.73 -8.51
CA THR A 142 -11.65 -1.75 -7.58
C THR A 142 -13.18 -1.87 -7.56
N ASP A 143 -13.75 -2.08 -6.39
CA ASP A 143 -15.20 -2.22 -6.22
C ASP A 143 -15.88 -0.84 -6.10
N VAL A 144 -15.20 0.13 -5.48
CA VAL A 144 -15.71 1.50 -5.25
C VAL A 144 -14.74 2.56 -5.77
N MET A 145 -15.19 3.32 -6.77
CA MET A 145 -14.47 4.44 -7.36
C MET A 145 -14.81 5.76 -6.62
N GLY A 146 -13.87 6.29 -5.82
CA GLY A 146 -14.00 7.62 -5.19
C GLY A 146 -14.78 7.69 -3.87
N ILE A 147 -14.98 8.92 -3.34
CA ILE A 147 -15.48 9.21 -1.97
C ILE A 147 -17.02 9.19 -1.85
N LYS A 148 -17.79 9.02 -2.93
CA LYS A 148 -19.26 9.12 -2.84
C LYS A 148 -19.91 7.79 -2.44
N VAL A 149 -19.80 7.48 -1.15
CA VAL A 149 -20.55 6.45 -0.40
C VAL A 149 -22.01 6.88 -0.14
N TYR A 150 -22.55 7.82 -0.93
CA TYR A 150 -23.89 8.40 -0.69
C TYR A 150 -25.00 7.80 -1.56
N ASP A 151 -24.70 6.83 -2.43
CA ASP A 151 -25.68 6.24 -3.35
C ASP A 151 -25.81 4.71 -3.20
N CYS A 152 -25.00 4.10 -2.33
CA CYS A 152 -25.31 2.80 -1.77
C CYS A 152 -26.35 3.05 -0.67
N GLY A 153 -27.61 2.72 -0.92
CA GLY A 153 -28.69 2.90 0.05
C GLY A 153 -28.31 2.33 1.41
N ASP A 154 -28.93 2.84 2.48
CA ASP A 154 -28.60 2.58 3.90
C ASP A 154 -28.49 1.10 4.33
N ASP A 155 -28.81 0.14 3.44
CA ASP A 155 -28.76 -1.31 3.64
C ASP A 155 -27.63 -2.04 2.86
N ALA A 156 -26.77 -1.33 2.13
CA ALA A 156 -25.65 -1.96 1.42
C ALA A 156 -24.51 -2.29 2.39
N ASP A 157 -24.26 -3.57 2.65
CA ASP A 157 -23.06 -4.03 3.34
C ASP A 157 -21.83 -3.73 2.47
N MET A 158 -21.15 -2.63 2.78
CA MET A 158 -19.91 -2.19 2.13
C MET A 158 -18.66 -2.85 2.73
N GLY A 159 -18.84 -3.75 3.71
CA GLY A 159 -17.77 -4.51 4.34
C GLY A 159 -17.00 -5.35 3.32
N GLY A 160 -15.68 -5.20 3.29
CA GLY A 160 -14.80 -5.94 2.39
C GLY A 160 -14.76 -5.43 0.93
N MET A 161 -15.42 -4.31 0.60
CA MET A 161 -15.26 -3.69 -0.72
C MET A 161 -13.94 -2.91 -0.81
N ARG A 162 -13.22 -3.08 -1.91
CA ARG A 162 -11.97 -2.36 -2.21
C ARG A 162 -12.27 -0.97 -2.74
N ARG A 163 -11.92 0.04 -1.95
CA ARG A 163 -11.98 1.44 -2.37
C ARG A 163 -10.60 1.91 -2.80
N LEU A 164 -10.52 2.57 -3.95
CA LEU A 164 -9.27 3.13 -4.47
C LEU A 164 -8.68 4.18 -3.51
N ASP A 165 -7.40 4.04 -3.17
CA ASP A 165 -6.67 4.90 -2.23
C ASP A 165 -5.36 5.44 -2.83
N MET A 166 -5.43 5.97 -4.05
CA MET A 166 -4.25 6.42 -4.82
C MET A 166 -3.78 7.83 -4.39
N HIS A 167 -3.31 7.99 -3.16
CA HIS A 167 -2.66 9.21 -2.67
C HIS A 167 -1.12 9.08 -2.65
N SER A 168 -0.39 10.20 -2.53
CA SER A 168 1.08 10.24 -2.56
C SER A 168 1.76 9.25 -1.61
N GLY A 169 1.24 9.09 -0.39
CA GLY A 169 1.76 8.12 0.59
C GLY A 169 1.70 6.63 0.18
N ASN A 170 0.91 6.27 -0.84
CA ASN A 170 0.77 4.89 -1.32
C ASN A 170 1.65 4.60 -2.55
N PHE A 171 2.45 5.59 -2.97
CA PHE A 171 3.53 5.44 -3.94
C PHE A 171 4.87 5.67 -3.26
N LEU A 172 5.77 4.68 -3.35
CA LEU A 172 7.15 4.81 -2.90
C LEU A 172 8.09 4.69 -4.10
N TYR A 173 9.39 4.94 -3.88
CA TYR A 173 10.33 5.10 -4.97
C TYR A 173 11.51 4.11 -4.88
N ARG A 174 11.85 3.50 -6.02
CA ARG A 174 13.09 2.73 -6.22
C ARG A 174 14.03 3.53 -7.11
N ASP A 175 15.10 4.05 -6.53
CA ASP A 175 16.09 4.87 -7.25
C ASP A 175 15.48 6.07 -8.00
N GLY A 176 14.38 6.61 -7.46
CA GLY A 176 13.59 7.70 -8.04
C GLY A 176 12.46 7.25 -8.98
N ALA A 177 12.38 5.98 -9.36
CA ALA A 177 11.27 5.41 -10.13
C ALA A 177 10.09 5.06 -9.23
N ILE A 178 8.87 5.41 -9.63
CA ILE A 178 7.65 5.19 -8.87
C ILE A 178 7.29 3.69 -8.77
N VAL A 179 6.80 3.29 -7.60
CA VAL A 179 6.34 1.94 -7.28
C VAL A 179 5.04 2.05 -6.49
N VAL A 180 4.01 1.32 -6.92
CA VAL A 180 2.71 1.26 -6.21
C VAL A 180 2.85 0.33 -5.01
N THR A 181 2.35 0.73 -3.84
CA THR A 181 2.54 -0.06 -2.60
C THR A 181 1.27 -0.43 -1.86
N ASP A 182 0.24 0.43 -1.90
CA ASP A 182 -1.02 0.20 -1.19
C ASP A 182 -2.20 0.87 -1.93
N PRO A 183 -2.73 0.29 -3.01
CA PRO A 183 -3.70 0.99 -3.87
C PRO A 183 -5.13 1.00 -3.34
N TRP A 184 -5.42 0.24 -2.28
CA TRP A 184 -6.78 0.06 -1.77
C TRP A 184 -6.86 0.22 -0.25
N CYS A 185 -8.03 0.67 0.19
CA CYS A 185 -8.47 0.62 1.58
C CYS A 185 -9.87 0.00 1.65
N GLU A 186 -10.30 -0.49 2.81
CA GLU A 186 -11.70 -0.89 3.00
C GLU A 186 -12.60 0.34 2.89
N ALA A 187 -13.78 0.17 2.29
CA ALA A 187 -14.76 1.23 2.16
C ALA A 187 -15.35 1.67 3.52
N ASP A 188 -15.43 0.75 4.48
CA ASP A 188 -15.75 1.01 5.88
C ASP A 188 -14.54 0.69 6.76
N ILE A 189 -14.14 1.63 7.61
CA ILE A 189 -12.98 1.51 8.50
C ILE A 189 -13.35 1.60 9.98
N SER A 190 -14.64 1.63 10.30
CA SER A 190 -15.16 1.96 11.63
C SER A 190 -14.78 0.94 12.72
N ASP A 191 -14.65 -0.34 12.36
CA ASP A 191 -14.37 -1.44 13.30
C ASP A 191 -12.89 -1.90 13.31
N ILE A 192 -11.99 -1.16 12.65
CA ILE A 192 -10.61 -1.59 12.43
C ILE A 192 -9.69 -1.10 13.54
N THR A 193 -9.02 -2.02 14.23
CA THR A 193 -8.00 -1.67 15.23
C THR A 193 -6.77 -1.09 14.55
N ASN A 194 -6.58 0.23 14.67
CA ASN A 194 -5.44 0.92 14.07
C ASN A 194 -4.12 0.49 14.73
N VAL A 195 -3.22 -0.11 13.94
CA VAL A 195 -1.91 -0.58 14.43
C VAL A 195 -1.06 0.59 14.97
N SER A 196 -1.27 1.82 14.49
CA SER A 196 -0.55 2.99 14.99
C SER A 196 -0.89 3.34 16.45
N ASP A 197 -2.09 3.01 16.93
CA ASP A 197 -2.52 3.28 18.31
C ASP A 197 -1.71 2.51 19.35
N TRP A 198 -1.12 1.38 18.93
CA TRP A 198 -0.23 0.60 19.78
C TRP A 198 0.97 1.42 20.25
N TRP A 199 1.40 2.43 19.48
CA TRP A 199 2.53 3.30 19.82
C TRP A 199 2.10 4.59 20.53
N ALA A 200 0.90 5.11 20.26
CA ALA A 200 0.37 6.29 20.95
C ALA A 200 0.20 6.03 22.47
N SER A 201 -0.22 4.82 22.84
CA SER A 201 -0.37 4.41 24.25
C SER A 201 0.93 4.33 25.06
N ARG A 202 2.11 4.52 24.43
CA ARG A 202 3.40 4.59 25.12
C ARG A 202 3.85 6.00 25.52
N GLN A 203 3.17 7.06 25.08
CA GLN A 203 3.55 8.44 25.43
C GLN A 203 2.90 8.96 26.72
N VAL A 204 1.96 8.24 27.35
CA VAL A 204 1.23 8.69 28.55
C VAL A 204 1.68 7.99 29.84
N ALA A 205 2.83 7.31 29.81
CA ALA A 205 3.44 6.72 31.00
C ALA A 205 4.78 7.41 31.31
N TYR A 206 4.68 8.65 31.82
CA TYR A 206 5.73 9.32 32.58
C TYR A 206 5.13 9.83 33.90
#